data_AF-A0A4S2D1A1-F1
#
_entry.id   AF-A0A4S2D1A1-F1
#
_cell.length_a   1.000
_cell.length_b   1.000
_cell.length_c   1.000
_cell.angle_alpha   90.00
_cell.angle_beta   90.00
_cell.angle_gamma   90.00
#
_symmetry.space_group_name_H-M   'P 1'
#
loop_
_entity.id
_entity.type
_entity.pdbx_description
1 polymer ?
#
loop_
_entity_poly.entity_id
_entity_poly.type
_entity_poly.pdbx_seq_one_letter_code
_entity_poly.pdbx_strand_id
1 'polypeptide(L)' 'MNASDIAREERIENLRGLVMAAFAAGDREELRRLYSEYRAASLARSPEQIAVLDQKMMARVMEAEHGR' A
#
# COMPACT_ATOMS: atom_id res chain seq x y z
N MET A 1 7.14 18.84 -11.16
CA MET A 1 6.30 17.65 -10.94
C MET A 1 5.10 17.76 -11.86
N ASN A 2 4.85 16.77 -12.71
CA ASN A 2 3.76 16.82 -13.69
C ASN A 2 2.43 16.49 -12.97
N ALA A 3 1.29 17.03 -13.41
CA ALA A 3 -0.03 16.69 -12.87
C ALA A 3 -0.32 15.18 -12.91
N SER A 4 0.26 14.47 -13.90
CA SER A 4 0.22 13.01 -14.00
C SER A 4 0.93 12.29 -12.85
N ASP A 5 2.01 12.87 -12.31
CA ASP A 5 2.74 12.31 -11.17
C ASP A 5 1.96 12.52 -9.87
N ILE A 6 1.34 13.69 -9.71
CA ILE A 6 0.52 14.02 -8.54
C ILE A 6 -0.70 13.09 -8.45
N ALA A 7 -1.46 12.95 -9.55
CA ALA A 7 -2.63 12.06 -9.57
C ALA A 7 -2.25 10.59 -9.32
N ARG A 8 -1.07 10.17 -9.79
CA ARG A 8 -0.52 8.84 -9.52
C ARG A 8 -0.17 8.67 -8.05
N GLU A 9 0.43 9.68 -7.42
CA GLU A 9 0.79 9.63 -6.01
C GLU A 9 -0.44 9.56 -5.10
N GLU A 10 -1.45 10.39 -5.37
CA GLU A 10 -2.74 10.36 -4.68
C GLU A 10 -3.42 8.99 -4.79
N ARG A 11 -3.44 8.40 -5.99
CA ARG A 11 -4.00 7.06 -6.21
C ARG A 11 -3.32 6.01 -5.34
N ILE A 12 -2.01 6.08 -5.18
CA ILE A 12 -1.25 5.07 -4.45
C ILE A 12 -1.41 5.23 -2.93
N GLU A 13 -1.49 6.46 -2.41
CA GLU A 13 -1.83 6.65 -0.99
C GLU A 13 -3.26 6.20 -0.69
N ASN A 14 -4.22 6.44 -1.59
CA ASN A 14 -5.57 5.91 -1.44
C ASN A 14 -5.57 4.37 -1.43
N LEU A 15 -4.87 3.72 -2.37
CA LEU A 15 -4.74 2.27 -2.41
C LEU A 15 -4.08 1.72 -1.14
N ARG A 16 -3.07 2.41 -0.61
CA ARG A 16 -2.43 2.04 0.66
C ARG A 16 -3.40 2.10 1.83
N GLY A 17 -4.24 3.14 1.90
CA GLY A 17 -5.29 3.25 2.92
C GLY A 17 -6.27 2.08 2.85
N LEU A 18 -6.72 1.72 1.65
CA LEU A 18 -7.64 0.60 1.43
C LEU A 18 -7.00 -0.76 1.80
N VAL A 19 -5.73 -0.99 1.43
CA VAL A 19 -4.99 -2.20 1.82
C VAL A 19 -4.93 -2.33 3.34
N MET A 20 -4.61 -1.25 4.06
CA MET A 20 -4.57 -1.25 5.53
C MET A 20 -5.96 -1.52 6.13
N ALA A 21 -7.02 -0.97 5.54
CA ALA A 21 -8.39 -1.21 5.99
C ALA A 21 -8.81 -2.68 5.78
N ALA A 22 -8.52 -3.26 4.62
CA ALA A 22 -8.80 -4.67 4.33
C ALA A 22 -8.01 -5.61 5.24
N PHE A 23 -6.74 -5.28 5.51
CA PHE A 23 -5.92 -5.99 6.49
C PHE A 23 -6.53 -5.94 7.90
N ALA A 24 -6.90 -4.75 8.37
CA ALA A 24 -7.50 -4.57 9.69
C ALA A 24 -8.86 -5.28 9.83
N ALA A 25 -9.63 -5.36 8.74
CA ALA A 25 -10.89 -6.10 8.68
C ALA A 25 -10.69 -7.63 8.63
N GLY A 26 -9.47 -8.12 8.40
CA GLY A 26 -9.18 -9.54 8.22
C GLY A 26 -9.68 -10.12 6.89
N ASP A 27 -10.08 -9.26 5.94
CA ASP A 27 -10.57 -9.67 4.63
C ASP A 27 -9.40 -10.02 3.71
N ARG A 28 -9.07 -11.31 3.67
CA ARG A 28 -7.92 -11.82 2.92
C ARG A 28 -8.10 -11.74 1.41
N GLU A 29 -9.32 -11.83 0.90
CA GLU A 29 -9.60 -11.79 -0.54
C GLU A 29 -9.47 -10.35 -1.03
N GLU A 30 -10.10 -9.42 -0.32
CA GLU A 30 -10.04 -8.00 -0.64
C GLU A 30 -8.63 -7.44 -0.43
N LEU A 31 -7.93 -7.88 0.61
CA LEU A 31 -6.52 -7.56 0.83
C LEU A 31 -5.66 -7.99 -0.36
N ARG A 32 -5.85 -9.21 -0.88
CA ARG A 32 -5.09 -9.71 -2.03
C ARG A 32 -5.35 -8.89 -3.29
N ARG A 33 -6.62 -8.54 -3.54
CA ARG A 33 -7.05 -7.72 -4.68
C ARG A 33 -6.43 -6.33 -4.62
N LEU A 34 -6.61 -5.62 -3.51
CA LEU A 34 -6.11 -4.27 -3.29
C LEU A 34 -4.58 -4.22 -3.26
N TYR A 35 -3.93 -5.21 -2.67
CA TYR A 35 -2.46 -5.28 -2.65
C TYR A 35 -1.87 -5.50 -4.05
N SER A 36 -2.53 -6.29 -4.90
CA SER A 36 -2.11 -6.45 -6.30
C SER A 36 -2.21 -5.13 -7.07
N GLU A 37 -3.31 -4.39 -6.90
CA GLU A 37 -3.52 -3.10 -7.53
C GLU A 37 -2.53 -2.03 -7.02
N TYR A 38 -2.32 -1.99 -5.71
CA TYR A 38 -1.32 -1.16 -5.06
C TYR A 38 0.09 -1.44 -5.58
N ARG A 39 0.47 -2.72 -5.72
CA ARG A 39 1.76 -3.13 -6.25
C ARG A 39 1.91 -2.74 -7.72
N ALA A 40 0.88 -2.90 -8.55
CA ALA A 40 0.90 -2.49 -9.95
C ALA A 40 1.09 -0.97 -10.09
N ALA A 41 0.35 -0.18 -9.30
CA ALA A 41 0.49 1.27 -9.26
C ALA A 41 1.87 1.71 -8.74
N SER A 42 2.42 0.98 -7.76
CA SER A 42 3.73 1.26 -7.16
C SER A 42 4.91 0.79 -8.02
N LEU A 43 4.78 -0.28 -8.79
CA LEU A 43 5.79 -0.74 -9.76
C LEU A 43 5.92 0.21 -10.96
N ALA A 44 4.91 1.04 -11.19
CA ALA A 44 5.01 2.18 -12.09
C ALA A 44 5.83 3.35 -11.47
N ARG A 45 6.42 3.17 -10.28
CA ARG A 45 7.39 4.05 -9.61
C ARG A 45 8.80 3.45 -9.58
N SER A 46 9.80 4.24 -9.19
CA SER A 46 11.18 3.75 -9.09
C SER A 46 11.35 2.70 -7.97
N PRO A 47 12.31 1.77 -8.09
CA PRO A 47 12.57 0.73 -7.08
C PRO A 47 12.76 1.26 -5.66
N GLU A 48 13.36 2.43 -5.50
CA GLU A 48 13.63 3.06 -4.20
C GLU A 48 12.33 3.46 -3.50
N GLN A 49 11.32 3.90 -4.25
CA GLN A 49 10.02 4.30 -3.70
C GLN A 49 9.22 3.07 -3.23
N ILE A 50 9.41 1.92 -3.87
CA ILE A 50 8.78 0.64 -3.49
C ILE A 50 9.40 0.11 -2.18
N ALA A 51 10.73 0.17 -2.05
CA ALA A 51 11.44 -0.32 -0.87
C ALA A 51 11.03 0.42 0.42
N VAL A 52 10.77 1.73 0.34
CA VAL A 52 10.29 2.53 1.49
C VAL A 52 8.86 2.15 1.88
N LEU A 53 8.02 1.84 0.88
CA LEU A 53 6.63 1.47 1.09
C LEU A 53 6.47 0.08 1.69
N ASP A 54 7.23 -0.91 1.20
CA ASP A 54 7.23 -2.27 1.76
C ASP A 54 7.68 -2.28 3.23
N GLN A 55 8.73 -1.52 3.56
CA GLN A 55 9.19 -1.37 4.95
C GLN A 55 8.11 -0.77 5.85
N LYS A 56 7.41 0.28 5.39
CA LYS A 56 6.33 0.92 6.17
C LYS A 56 5.11 0.02 6.33
N MET A 57 4.80 -0.80 5.34
CA MET A 57 3.66 -1.72 5.40
C MET A 57 3.98 -2.90 6.33
N MET A 58 5.14 -3.52 6.20
CA MET A 58 5.61 -4.60 7.07
C MET A 58 5.70 -4.14 8.54
N ALA A 59 6.24 -2.95 8.79
CA ALA A 59 6.28 -2.39 10.14
C ALA A 59 4.88 -2.27 10.77
N ARG A 60 3.88 -1.80 10.01
CA ARG A 60 2.50 -1.65 10.51
C ARG A 60 1.77 -2.97 10.70
N VAL A 61 2.01 -3.94 9.83
CA VAL A 61 1.50 -5.30 9.99
C VAL A 61 2.06 -5.93 11.28
N MET A 62 3.36 -5.78 11.51
CA MET A 62 4.03 -6.32 12.71
C MET A 62 3.62 -5.61 14.01
N GLU A 63 3.40 -4.29 13.97
CA GLU A 63 2.85 -3.52 15.10
C GLU A 63 1.42 -3.93 15.45
N ALA A 64 0.59 -4.19 14.43
CA ALA A 64 -0.78 -4.68 14.63
C ALA A 64 -0.85 -6.09 15.25
N GLU A 65 0.20 -6.90 15.08
CA GLU A 65 0.28 -8.24 15.66
C GLU A 65 0.79 -8.27 17.11
N HIS A 66 1.55 -7.25 17.55
CA HIS A 66 2.11 -7.18 18.91
C HIS A 66 1.30 -6.33 19.91
N GLY A 67 0.23 -5.67 19.48
CA GLY A 67 -0.62 -4.81 20.32
C GLY A 67 -1.83 -5.50 20.97
N ARG A 68 -1.87 -6.83 21.07
CA ARG A 68 -2.95 -7.60 21.70
C ARG A 68 -2.48 -8.38 22.92
#